data_AF-A0A3B9BLB8-F1
#
_entry.id   AF-A0A3B9BLB8-F1
#
_cell.length_a   1.000
_cell.length_b   1.000
_cell.length_c   1.000
_cell.angle_alpha   90.00
_cell.angle_beta   90.00
_cell.angle_gamma   90.00
#
_symmetry.space_group_name_H-M   'P 1'
#
loop_
_entity.id
_entity.type
_entity.pdbx_description
1 polymer ?
#
loop_
_entity_poly.entity_id
_entity_poly.type
_entity_poly.pdbx_seq_one_letter_code
_entity_poly.pdbx_strand_id
1 'polypeptide(L)' 'EQLAAAGKANGVAALHWLSGPEVQAREPALRAVAALASPLTGIIDSHAFMLSLQADIEAAGGTQGIGR' A
#
# COMPACT_ATOMS: atom_id res chain seq x y z
N GLU A 1 -12.65 -2.61 14.59
CA GLU A 1 -11.56 -3.08 15.47
C GLU A 1 -10.77 -4.26 14.90
N GLN A 2 -11.41 -5.33 14.39
CA GLN A 2 -10.70 -6.52 13.86
C GLN A 2 -9.63 -6.22 12.79
N LEU A 3 -9.87 -5.24 11.92
CA LEU A 3 -8.91 -4.86 10.87
C LEU A 3 -7.57 -4.34 11.43
N ALA A 4 -7.61 -3.54 12.50
CA ALA A 4 -6.40 -3.03 13.14
C ALA A 4 -5.65 -4.15 13.89
N ALA A 5 -6.39 -5.10 14.48
CA ALA A 5 -5.80 -6.27 15.13
C ALA A 5 -5.10 -7.19 14.12
N ALA A 6 -5.74 -7.44 12.97
CA ALA A 6 -5.14 -8.20 11.86
C ALA A 6 -3.90 -7.49 11.31
N GLY A 7 -3.95 -6.18 11.14
CA GLY A 7 -2.79 -5.39 10.71
C GLY A 7 -1.60 -5.51 11.67
N LYS A 8 -1.84 -5.39 12.99
CA LYS A 8 -0.80 -5.61 14.00
C LYS A 8 -0.23 -7.03 13.97
N ALA A 9 -1.09 -8.05 13.83
CA ALA A 9 -0.64 -9.44 13.73
C ALA A 9 0.24 -9.69 12.50
N ASN A 10 -0.04 -9.00 11.39
CA ASN A 10 0.75 -9.05 10.16
C ASN A 10 1.99 -8.14 10.17
N GLY A 11 2.32 -7.50 11.30
CA GLY A 11 3.48 -6.62 11.42
C GLY A 11 3.32 -5.26 10.74
N VAL A 12 2.10 -4.85 10.38
CA VAL A 12 1.84 -3.51 9.83
C VAL A 12 2.06 -2.49 10.94
N ALA A 13 3.21 -1.82 10.89
CA ALA A 13 3.57 -0.79 11.85
C ALA A 13 2.75 0.49 11.64
N ALA A 14 2.66 1.30 12.70
CA ALA A 14 2.08 2.65 12.67
C ALA A 14 0.61 2.74 12.18
N LEU A 15 -0.25 1.77 12.50
CA LEU A 15 -1.69 1.93 12.29
C LEU A 15 -2.30 2.87 13.34
N HIS A 16 -2.99 3.93 12.90
CA HIS A 16 -3.59 4.94 13.77
C HIS A 16 -5.10 5.03 13.54
N TRP A 17 -5.87 4.99 14.61
CA TRP A 17 -7.29 5.35 14.54
C TRP A 17 -7.43 6.87 14.49
N LEU A 18 -8.29 7.35 13.59
CA LEU A 18 -8.70 8.74 13.47
C LEU A 18 -10.20 8.83 13.74
N SER A 19 -10.60 9.76 14.60
CA SER A 19 -11.99 10.13 14.82
C SER A 19 -12.57 10.88 13.63
N GLY A 20 -13.90 10.89 13.48
CA GLY A 20 -14.59 11.64 12.42
C GLY A 20 -14.12 13.10 12.26
N PRO A 21 -13.98 13.89 13.34
CA PRO A 21 -13.42 15.24 13.25
C PRO A 21 -11.98 15.30 12.71
N GLU A 22 -11.11 14.37 13.12
CA GLU A 22 -9.72 14.31 12.63
C GLU A 22 -9.65 13.91 11.16
N VAL A 23 -10.56 13.05 10.69
CA VAL A 23 -10.69 12.70 9.28
C VAL A 23 -11.16 13.91 8.47
N GLN A 24 -12.20 14.60 8.94
CA GLN A 24 -12.76 15.77 8.29
C GLN A 24 -11.76 16.94 8.18
N ALA A 25 -10.89 17.09 9.19
CA ALA A 25 -9.83 18.10 9.18
C ALA A 25 -8.72 17.79 8.15
N ARG A 26 -8.47 16.50 7.87
CA ARG A 26 -7.45 16.06 6.90
C ARG A 26 -7.99 15.99 5.47
N GLU A 27 -9.21 15.50 5.31
CA GLU A 27 -9.87 15.28 4.03
C GLU A 27 -11.28 15.87 4.08
N PRO A 28 -11.45 17.18 3.78
CA PRO A 28 -12.74 17.86 3.94
C PRO A 28 -13.86 17.34 3.03
N ALA A 29 -13.52 16.63 1.95
CA ALA A 29 -14.48 15.99 1.07
C ALA A 29 -14.96 14.62 1.60
N LEU A 30 -14.28 14.05 2.59
CA LEU A 30 -14.54 12.70 3.09
C LEU A 30 -15.57 12.73 4.23
N ARG A 31 -16.65 11.94 4.11
CA ARG A 31 -17.60 11.68 5.20
C ARG A 31 -17.32 10.31 5.80
N ALA A 32 -16.84 10.27 7.04
CA ALA A 32 -16.58 9.03 7.77
C ALA A 32 -16.88 9.20 9.27
N VAL A 33 -17.27 8.10 9.94
CA VAL A 33 -17.48 8.06 11.40
C VAL A 33 -16.14 7.96 12.13
N ALA A 34 -15.21 7.19 11.59
CA ALA A 34 -13.82 7.04 12.00
C ALA A 34 -13.03 6.46 10.82
N ALA A 35 -11.70 6.56 10.86
CA ALA A 35 -10.83 5.92 9.87
C ALA A 35 -9.66 5.21 10.56
N LEU A 36 -9.09 4.22 9.87
CA LEU A 36 -7.84 3.58 10.25
C LEU A 36 -6.77 4.02 9.24
N ALA A 37 -5.87 4.90 9.66
CA ALA A 37 -4.79 5.40 8.82
C ALA A 37 -3.57 4.46 8.87
N SER A 38 -3.07 4.10 7.69
CA SER A 38 -1.80 3.39 7.52
C SER A 38 -0.83 4.30 6.75
N PRO A 39 0.08 5.01 7.43
CA PRO A 39 0.97 5.98 6.81
C PRO A 39 2.04 5.34 5.91
N LEU A 40 2.23 4.02 6.01
CA LEU A 40 3.17 3.27 5.18
C LEU A 40 2.57 2.82 3.85
N THR A 41 1.26 2.91 3.66
CA THR A 41 0.67 2.62 2.35
C THR A 41 1.07 3.72 1.38
N GLY A 42 1.67 3.32 0.26
CA GLY A 42 2.07 4.22 -0.80
C GLY A 42 1.58 3.72 -2.16
N ILE A 43 1.86 4.53 -3.19
CA ILE A 43 1.65 4.17 -4.59
C ILE A 43 2.99 3.75 -5.17
N ILE A 44 3.00 2.68 -5.97
CA ILE A 44 4.17 2.21 -6.72
C ILE A 44 3.90 2.32 -8.22
N ASP A 45 4.89 2.74 -8.99
CA ASP A 45 4.86 2.61 -10.45
C ASP A 45 5.10 1.15 -10.83
N SER A 46 4.01 0.43 -11.10
CA SER A 46 4.08 -0.98 -11.47
C SER A 46 4.82 -1.21 -12.78
N HIS A 47 4.75 -0.28 -13.74
CA HIS A 47 5.41 -0.46 -15.04
C HIS A 47 6.91 -0.35 -14.89
N ALA A 48 7.40 0.71 -14.24
CA ALA A 48 8.82 0.88 -13.98
C ALA A 48 9.38 -0.26 -13.12
N PHE A 49 8.64 -0.70 -12.10
CA PHE A 49 9.03 -1.82 -11.25
C PHE A 49 9.15 -3.13 -12.04
N MET A 50 8.15 -3.46 -12.88
CA MET A 50 8.20 -4.67 -13.72
C MET A 50 9.35 -4.64 -14.72
N LEU A 51 9.67 -3.49 -15.31
CA LEU A 51 10.82 -3.35 -16.22
C LEU A 51 12.15 -3.56 -15.49
N SER A 52 12.30 -3.05 -14.27
CA SER A 52 13.49 -3.30 -13.45
C SER A 52 13.64 -4.80 -13.16
N LEU A 53 12.55 -5.47 -12.78
CA LEU A 53 12.58 -6.91 -12.53
C LEU A 53 12.91 -7.71 -13.79
N GLN A 54 12.42 -7.29 -14.96
CA GLN A 54 12.78 -7.91 -16.23
C GLN A 54 14.29 -7.79 -16.51
N ALA A 55 14.85 -6.59 -16.35
CA ALA A 55 16.28 -6.37 -16.52
C ALA A 55 17.12 -7.22 -15.56
N ASP A 56 16.69 -7.36 -14.29
CA ASP A 56 17.36 -8.20 -13.31
C ASP A 56 17.31 -9.70 -13.69
N ILE A 57 16.17 -10.17 -14.22
CA ILE A 57 16.02 -11.55 -14.70
C ILE A 57 16.92 -11.82 -15.91
N GLU A 58 16.94 -10.90 -16.88
CA GLU A 58 17.79 -11.00 -18.07
C GLU A 58 19.29 -10.98 -17.70
N ALA A 59 19.68 -10.11 -16.76
CA ALA A 59 21.05 -10.06 -16.24
C ALA A 59 21.46 -11.35 -15.50
N ALA A 60 20.51 -12.03 -14.85
CA ALA A 60 20.71 -13.33 -14.22
C ALA A 60 20.67 -14.51 -15.22
N GLY A 61 20.56 -14.24 -16.52
CA GLY A 61 20.52 -15.26 -17.58
C GLY A 61 19.16 -15.94 -17.75
N GLY A 62 18.11 -15.41 -17.12
CA GLY A 62 16.73 -15.85 -17.31
C GLY A 62 16.15 -15.30 -18.61
N THR A 63 15.18 -16.01 -19.19
CA THR A 63 14.44 -15.57 -20.37
C THR A 63 12.97 -15.43 -20.01
N GLN A 64 12.39 -14.24 -20.22
CA GLN A 64 10.95 -14.03 -20.10
C GLN A 64 10.26 -14.22 -21.46
N GLY A 65 9.26 -15.08 -21.48
CA GLY A 65 8.39 -15.24 -22.64
C GLY A 65 7.28 -14.19 -22.62
N ILE A 66 7.36 -13.20 -23.51
CA ILE A 66 6.18 -12.38 -23.86
C ILE A 66 5.26 -13.26 -24.71
N GLY A 67 4.12 -13.65 -24.15
CA GLY A 67 3.13 -14.49 -24.83
C GLY A 67 2.79 -13.91 -26.20
N ARG A 68 3.17 -14.64 -27.26
CA ARG A 68 2.80 -14.34 -28.64
C ARG A 68 1.40 -14.83 -28.94
#